data_AF-A0AB39XWK3-F1
#
_entry.id   AF-A0AB39XWK3-F1
#
_cell.length_a   1.000
_cell.length_b   1.000
_cell.length_c   1.000
_cell.angle_alpha   90.00
_cell.angle_beta   90.00
_cell.angle_gamma   90.00
#
_symmetry.space_group_name_H-M   'P 1'
#
loop_
_entity.id
_entity.type
_entity.pdbx_description
1 polymer ?
#
loop_
_entity_poly.entity_id
_entity_poly.type
_entity_poly.pdbx_seq_one_letter_code
_entity_poly.pdbx_strand_id
1 'polypeptide(L)'
;MNAFKLPDRRGRATSAGALAKLAEARVAAFEAEHDIALPDAYRRFLTHIGGSGAAPFYGLMPLERCSLLVMNPREEPGTPRGFDDAEPGGHARDLFLHVIEMGCTDVCVIAVTGPLTGRVLVGNSDGFWGPNVSSATDFLDWYERWLNHMSAGRDNRALELTSPQLRAHPDRHRMAPKIDSP
;
A
#
# COMPACT_ATOMS: atom_id res chain seq x y z
N MET A 1 31.74 -34.54 26.94
CA MET A 1 31.73 -33.33 27.79
C MET A 1 31.09 -32.20 27.03
N ASN A 2 30.23 -31.46 27.74
CA ASN A 2 29.12 -30.67 27.27
C ASN A 2 29.48 -29.29 26.70
N ALA A 3 28.50 -28.78 25.96
CA ALA A 3 28.36 -27.46 25.35
C ALA A 3 28.42 -26.29 26.33
N PHE A 4 28.72 -25.10 25.79
CA PHE A 4 28.08 -23.87 26.25
C PHE A 4 27.69 -23.01 25.04
N LYS A 5 26.42 -23.14 24.65
CA LYS A 5 25.73 -22.30 23.66
C LYS A 5 24.91 -21.29 24.46
N LEU A 6 25.20 -20.01 24.32
CA LEU A 6 24.39 -18.95 24.94
C LEU A 6 23.05 -18.84 24.18
N PRO A 7 21.88 -18.85 24.84
CA PRO A 7 20.60 -18.67 24.16
C PRO A 7 20.25 -17.18 24.02
N ASP A 8 19.88 -16.77 22.81
CA ASP A 8 19.18 -15.51 22.57
C ASP A 8 17.69 -15.63 22.98
N ARG A 9 17.21 -14.71 23.82
CA ARG A 9 15.85 -14.66 24.36
C ARG A 9 14.93 -13.88 23.43
N ARG A 10 14.67 -14.47 22.28
CA ARG A 10 13.49 -14.34 21.41
C ARG A 10 13.96 -14.89 20.06
N GLY A 11 13.73 -16.18 19.82
CA GLY A 11 14.10 -16.87 18.58
C GLY A 11 13.32 -16.37 17.37
N ARG A 12 13.54 -15.11 16.98
CA ARG A 12 13.15 -14.57 15.69
C ARG A 12 14.45 -14.33 14.94
N ALA A 13 14.73 -15.20 13.98
CA ALA A 13 15.68 -14.86 12.93
C ALA A 13 15.22 -13.52 12.33
N THR A 14 16.03 -12.48 12.48
CA THR A 14 15.91 -11.27 11.69
C THR A 14 16.38 -11.62 10.28
N SER A 15 15.47 -12.12 9.45
CA SER A 15 15.73 -12.18 8.01
C SER A 15 15.55 -10.78 7.44
N ALA A 16 16.65 -10.08 7.22
CA ALA A 16 16.72 -9.13 6.11
C ALA A 16 16.54 -9.95 4.83
N GLY A 17 15.39 -9.87 4.15
CA GLY A 17 15.12 -10.72 3.00
C GLY A 17 13.86 -10.33 2.22
N ALA A 18 14.03 -9.42 1.26
CA ALA A 18 13.09 -9.16 0.18
C ALA A 18 13.03 -10.35 -0.82
N LEU A 19 11.95 -10.41 -1.62
CA LEU A 19 11.82 -11.14 -2.90
C LEU A 19 11.71 -12.69 -2.89
N ALA A 20 11.25 -13.32 -1.80
CA ALA A 20 10.80 -14.72 -1.91
C ALA A 20 9.38 -14.78 -2.47
N LYS A 21 9.18 -15.53 -3.55
CA LYS A 21 7.83 -15.82 -4.09
C LYS A 21 7.01 -16.56 -3.04
N LEU A 22 5.73 -16.22 -2.91
CA LEU A 22 4.82 -16.95 -2.04
C LEU A 22 4.37 -18.23 -2.75
N ALA A 23 4.26 -19.31 -1.98
CA ALA A 23 3.56 -20.50 -2.44
C ALA A 23 2.07 -20.19 -2.63
N GLU A 24 1.45 -20.74 -3.67
CA GLU A 24 0.00 -20.60 -3.93
C GLU A 24 -0.84 -20.96 -2.69
N ALA A 25 -0.44 -21.98 -1.93
CA ALA A 25 -1.13 -22.37 -0.70
C ALA A 25 -1.15 -21.28 0.38
N ARG A 26 -0.11 -20.42 0.46
CA ARG A 26 -0.09 -19.28 1.39
C ARG A 26 -1.04 -18.18 0.94
N VAL A 27 -1.07 -17.91 -0.35
CA VAL A 27 -1.99 -16.91 -0.92
C VAL A 27 -3.43 -17.36 -0.74
N ALA A 28 -3.72 -18.63 -1.04
CA ALA A 28 -5.05 -19.22 -0.85
C ALA A 28 -5.47 -19.25 0.62
N ALA A 29 -4.54 -19.48 1.55
CA ALA A 29 -4.83 -19.41 2.98
C ALA A 29 -5.20 -17.99 3.43
N PHE A 30 -4.48 -16.97 2.93
CA PHE A 30 -4.80 -15.57 3.20
C PHE A 30 -6.19 -15.19 2.65
N GLU A 31 -6.48 -15.54 1.40
CA GLU A 31 -7.79 -15.33 0.79
C GLU A 31 -8.93 -15.99 1.59
N ALA A 32 -8.73 -17.23 2.04
CA ALA A 32 -9.71 -17.95 2.84
C ALA A 32 -9.86 -17.38 4.26
N GLU A 33 -8.78 -16.94 4.89
CA GLU A 33 -8.79 -16.32 6.23
C GLU A 33 -9.57 -15.00 6.21
N HIS A 34 -9.44 -14.23 5.14
CA HIS A 34 -10.05 -12.91 5.01
C HIS A 34 -11.37 -12.89 4.24
N ASP A 35 -11.83 -14.02 3.70
CA ASP A 35 -13.01 -14.15 2.83
C ASP A 35 -12.97 -13.22 1.60
N ILE A 36 -11.82 -13.18 0.93
CA ILE A 36 -11.58 -12.36 -0.26
C ILE A 36 -10.98 -13.16 -1.41
N ALA A 37 -11.03 -12.59 -2.61
CA ALA A 37 -10.20 -13.00 -3.73
C ALA A 37 -9.23 -11.86 -4.08
N LEU A 38 -7.92 -12.14 -4.08
CA LEU A 38 -6.94 -11.13 -4.47
C LEU A 38 -7.04 -10.87 -5.98
N PRO A 39 -6.89 -9.61 -6.44
CA PRO A 39 -6.85 -9.32 -7.87
C PRO A 39 -5.74 -10.09 -8.59
N ASP A 40 -6.05 -10.65 -9.75
CA ASP A 40 -5.16 -11.53 -10.53
C ASP A 40 -3.73 -10.98 -10.69
N ALA A 41 -3.61 -9.68 -11.00
CA ALA A 41 -2.32 -9.03 -11.20
C ALA A 41 -1.45 -9.06 -9.93
N TYR A 42 -2.05 -8.77 -8.77
CA TYR A 42 -1.36 -8.80 -7.48
C TYR A 42 -1.05 -10.22 -7.03
N ARG A 43 -1.99 -11.16 -7.23
CA ARG A 43 -1.77 -12.59 -6.98
C ARG A 43 -0.56 -13.12 -7.77
N ARG A 44 -0.51 -12.84 -9.08
CA ARG A 44 0.61 -13.22 -9.94
C ARG A 44 1.92 -12.63 -9.47
N PHE A 45 1.91 -11.35 -9.05
CA PHE A 45 3.09 -10.70 -8.49
C PHE A 45 3.64 -11.47 -7.28
N LEU A 46 2.76 -11.81 -6.32
CA LEU A 46 3.16 -12.52 -5.10
C LEU A 46 3.76 -13.90 -5.40
N THR A 47 3.21 -14.63 -6.37
CA THR A 47 3.60 -16.02 -6.64
C THR A 47 4.71 -16.17 -7.68
N HIS A 48 4.94 -15.17 -8.53
CA HIS A 48 5.92 -15.24 -9.63
C HIS A 48 7.08 -14.25 -9.50
N ILE A 49 6.89 -13.11 -8.85
CA ILE A 49 7.88 -12.02 -8.78
C ILE A 49 8.47 -11.93 -7.36
N GLY A 50 7.65 -11.66 -6.35
CA GLY A 50 8.12 -11.59 -4.96
C GLY A 50 7.04 -11.19 -3.95
N GLY A 51 7.15 -11.70 -2.72
CA GLY A 51 6.17 -11.50 -1.66
C GLY A 51 6.28 -10.24 -0.83
N SER A 52 7.36 -9.48 -1.01
CA SER A 52 7.65 -8.19 -0.38
C SER A 52 8.93 -7.65 -1.03
N GLY A 53 9.19 -6.34 -0.91
CA GLY A 53 10.45 -5.78 -1.37
C GLY A 53 10.37 -4.33 -1.82
N ALA A 54 11.37 -3.94 -2.64
CA ALA A 54 11.48 -2.59 -3.16
C ALA A 54 10.23 -2.24 -3.97
N ALA A 55 9.61 -1.15 -3.55
CA ALA A 55 8.47 -0.56 -4.19
C ALA A 55 8.53 0.95 -3.89
N PRO A 56 7.58 1.73 -4.42
CA PRO A 56 7.36 3.08 -3.94
C PRO A 56 7.37 3.24 -2.42
N PHE A 57 7.74 4.43 -1.96
CA PHE A 57 7.73 4.80 -0.54
C PHE A 57 8.64 3.88 0.30
N TYR A 58 8.13 3.25 1.38
CA TYR A 58 8.91 2.34 2.22
C TYR A 58 8.84 0.87 1.80
N GLY A 59 8.31 0.58 0.61
CA GLY A 59 8.29 -0.77 0.03
C GLY A 59 7.01 -1.55 0.33
N LEU A 60 6.85 -2.65 -0.41
CA LEU A 60 5.69 -3.54 -0.24
C LEU A 60 5.81 -4.30 1.07
N MET A 61 4.72 -4.30 1.82
CA MET A 61 4.56 -5.11 3.02
C MET A 61 4.50 -6.60 2.64
N PRO A 62 5.04 -7.48 3.50
CA PRO A 62 4.68 -8.89 3.47
C PRO A 62 3.16 -9.06 3.51
N LEU A 63 2.64 -10.09 2.81
CA LEU A 63 1.20 -10.36 2.74
C LEU A 63 0.58 -10.48 4.13
N GLU A 64 1.29 -11.08 5.07
CA GLU A 64 0.86 -11.30 6.46
C GLU A 64 0.76 -10.01 7.29
N ARG A 65 1.28 -8.89 6.79
CA ARG A 65 1.16 -7.55 7.40
C ARG A 65 0.11 -6.68 6.71
N CYS A 66 -0.44 -7.11 5.58
CA CYS A 66 -1.48 -6.37 4.90
C CYS A 66 -2.78 -6.43 5.71
N SER A 67 -3.49 -5.31 5.78
CA SER A 67 -4.82 -5.23 6.41
C SER A 67 -5.87 -4.86 5.37
N LEU A 68 -7.12 -5.24 5.65
CA LEU A 68 -8.27 -4.80 4.88
C LEU A 68 -8.84 -3.52 5.47
N LEU A 69 -9.10 -2.58 4.59
CA LEU A 69 -9.70 -1.30 4.88
C LEU A 69 -11.02 -1.15 4.14
N VAL A 70 -11.91 -0.34 4.70
CA VAL A 70 -13.12 0.16 4.04
C VAL A 70 -12.95 1.64 3.75
N MET A 71 -13.38 2.06 2.57
CA MET A 71 -13.38 3.48 2.23
C MET A 71 -14.53 4.18 2.94
N ASN A 72 -14.24 5.32 3.58
CA ASN A 72 -15.24 6.10 4.30
C ASN A 72 -16.29 6.64 3.31
N PRO A 73 -17.55 6.80 3.73
CA PRO A 73 -18.60 7.30 2.86
C PRO A 73 -18.25 8.71 2.38
N ARG A 74 -18.63 9.03 1.15
CA ARG A 74 -18.38 10.35 0.58
C ARG A 74 -19.46 11.32 1.07
N GLU A 75 -19.06 12.36 1.79
CA GLU A 75 -19.95 13.44 2.21
C GLU A 75 -20.37 14.32 1.03
N GLU A 76 -19.40 14.84 0.26
CA GLU A 76 -19.64 15.69 -0.90
C GLU A 76 -18.85 15.23 -2.14
N PRO A 77 -19.35 15.45 -3.36
CA PRO A 77 -18.61 15.13 -4.58
C PRO A 77 -17.27 15.88 -4.65
N GLY A 78 -16.18 15.13 -4.72
CA GLY A 78 -14.83 15.71 -4.87
C GLY A 78 -14.13 16.06 -3.56
N THR A 79 -14.77 15.85 -2.39
CA THR A 79 -14.08 16.03 -1.11
C THR A 79 -13.20 14.83 -0.75
N PRO A 80 -12.07 15.08 -0.07
CA PRO A 80 -11.25 14.02 0.49
C PRO A 80 -12.01 13.12 1.45
N ARG A 81 -11.63 11.85 1.52
CA ARG A 81 -12.17 10.92 2.52
C ARG A 81 -11.18 9.82 2.86
N GLY A 82 -11.32 9.32 4.07
CA GLY A 82 -10.40 8.38 4.70
C GLY A 82 -10.68 6.91 4.42
N PHE A 83 -9.97 6.08 5.18
CA PHE A 83 -10.11 4.64 5.23
C PHE A 83 -10.10 4.20 6.69
N ASP A 84 -11.07 3.36 7.05
CA ASP A 84 -11.14 2.72 8.36
C ASP A 84 -10.81 1.23 8.22
N ASP A 85 -10.45 0.57 9.32
CA ASP A 85 -10.25 -0.88 9.34
C ASP A 85 -11.56 -1.61 8.97
N ALA A 86 -11.45 -2.68 8.19
CA ALA A 86 -12.60 -3.50 7.85
C ALA A 86 -13.02 -4.37 9.04
N GLU A 87 -14.30 -4.32 9.40
CA GLU A 87 -14.87 -5.20 10.43
C GLU A 87 -14.90 -6.67 9.96
N PRO A 88 -14.57 -7.64 10.84
CA PRO A 88 -14.70 -9.07 10.53
C PRO A 88 -16.17 -9.48 10.34
N GLY A 89 -16.48 -10.27 9.31
CA GLY A 89 -17.74 -11.02 9.25
C GLY A 89 -18.84 -10.54 8.29
N GLY A 90 -18.48 -10.03 7.11
CA GLY A 90 -19.43 -9.81 6.01
C GLY A 90 -19.35 -8.40 5.44
N HIS A 91 -18.99 -8.30 4.16
CA HIS A 91 -18.58 -7.03 3.56
C HIS A 91 -19.77 -6.30 2.92
N ALA A 92 -20.41 -5.41 3.67
CA ALA A 92 -21.41 -4.49 3.13
C ALA A 92 -20.80 -3.37 2.26
N ARG A 93 -19.48 -3.22 2.28
CA ARG A 93 -18.71 -2.18 1.57
C ARG A 93 -17.56 -2.80 0.80
N ASP A 94 -17.11 -2.08 -0.21
CA ASP A 94 -15.92 -2.45 -0.99
C ASP A 94 -14.68 -2.48 -0.08
N LEU A 95 -13.83 -3.48 -0.32
CA LEU A 95 -12.63 -3.77 0.45
C LEU A 95 -11.38 -3.30 -0.28
N PHE A 96 -10.43 -2.80 0.49
CA PHE A 96 -9.16 -2.29 0.01
C PHE A 96 -8.02 -2.90 0.81
N LEU A 97 -7.10 -3.59 0.15
CA LEU A 97 -5.94 -4.19 0.77
C LEU A 97 -4.83 -3.14 0.91
N HIS A 98 -4.42 -2.81 2.13
CA HIS A 98 -3.29 -1.94 2.40
C HIS A 98 -1.97 -2.67 2.17
N VAL A 99 -1.15 -2.18 1.23
CA VAL A 99 0.01 -2.93 0.70
C VAL A 99 1.37 -2.25 0.90
N ILE A 100 1.43 -0.96 1.22
CA ILE A 100 2.70 -0.22 1.42
C ILE A 100 2.63 0.63 2.68
N GLU A 101 3.66 0.55 3.53
CA GLU A 101 3.83 1.51 4.63
C GLU A 101 4.38 2.82 4.05
N MET A 102 3.69 3.95 4.29
CA MET A 102 4.16 5.28 3.85
C MET A 102 4.49 6.21 5.03
N GLY A 103 4.29 5.76 6.27
CA GLY A 103 4.32 6.61 7.46
C GLY A 103 3.13 7.59 7.49
N CYS A 104 2.93 8.30 8.60
CA CYS A 104 1.95 9.39 8.72
C CYS A 104 0.55 9.14 8.12
N THR A 105 -0.19 8.13 8.60
CA THR A 105 -1.57 7.76 8.18
C THR A 105 -1.82 7.66 6.66
N ASP A 106 -0.80 7.81 5.83
CA ASP A 106 -0.90 7.70 4.39
C ASP A 106 -0.87 6.22 4.00
N VAL A 107 -1.75 5.87 3.07
CA VAL A 107 -2.00 4.51 2.65
C VAL A 107 -1.86 4.36 1.14
N CYS A 108 -1.28 3.25 0.72
CA CYS A 108 -1.41 2.75 -0.64
C CYS A 108 -2.16 1.43 -0.61
N VAL A 109 -3.30 1.39 -1.31
CA VAL A 109 -4.22 0.26 -1.26
C VAL A 109 -4.49 -0.30 -2.65
N ILE A 110 -4.81 -1.58 -2.72
CA ILE A 110 -5.37 -2.25 -3.90
C ILE A 110 -6.83 -2.54 -3.62
N ALA A 111 -7.74 -2.10 -4.49
CA ALA A 111 -9.14 -2.47 -4.36
C ALA A 111 -9.32 -3.98 -4.61
N VAL A 112 -10.00 -4.66 -3.70
CA VAL A 112 -10.20 -6.12 -3.68
C VAL A 112 -11.60 -6.47 -4.15
N THR A 113 -12.59 -5.66 -3.78
CA THR A 113 -13.99 -5.85 -4.21
C THR A 113 -14.56 -4.56 -4.80
N GLY A 114 -15.70 -4.68 -5.48
CA GLY A 114 -16.41 -3.55 -6.08
C GLY A 114 -15.88 -3.11 -7.45
N PRO A 115 -16.35 -1.97 -7.96
CA PRO A 115 -16.08 -1.50 -9.33
C PRO A 115 -14.63 -1.08 -9.57
N LEU A 116 -13.84 -0.91 -8.51
CA LEU A 116 -12.43 -0.53 -8.59
C LEU A 116 -11.49 -1.73 -8.49
N THR A 117 -11.99 -2.96 -8.36
CA THR A 117 -11.17 -4.18 -8.15
C THR A 117 -9.93 -4.22 -9.05
N GLY A 118 -8.76 -4.46 -8.43
CA GLY A 118 -7.45 -4.50 -9.08
C GLY A 118 -6.75 -3.14 -9.22
N ARG A 119 -7.46 -2.02 -9.03
CA ARG A 119 -6.87 -0.68 -9.12
C ARG A 119 -6.10 -0.32 -7.86
N VAL A 120 -5.00 0.40 -8.05
CA VAL A 120 -4.19 0.98 -6.97
C VAL A 120 -4.70 2.38 -6.64
N LEU A 121 -4.86 2.67 -5.35
CA LEU A 121 -5.21 3.98 -4.83
C LEU A 121 -4.15 4.44 -3.82
N VAL A 122 -3.98 5.76 -3.73
CA VAL A 122 -3.17 6.41 -2.68
C VAL A 122 -3.98 7.50 -2.01
N GLY A 123 -3.83 7.65 -0.70
CA GLY A 123 -4.56 8.65 0.08
C GLY A 123 -4.10 8.67 1.52
N ASN A 124 -4.89 9.34 2.36
CA ASN A 124 -4.69 9.41 3.79
C ASN A 124 -5.85 8.77 4.54
N SER A 125 -5.58 7.94 5.54
CA SER A 125 -6.60 7.26 6.35
C SER A 125 -7.50 8.23 7.12
N ASP A 126 -6.98 9.36 7.57
CA ASP A 126 -7.78 10.39 8.26
C ASP A 126 -8.59 11.26 7.27
N GLY A 127 -8.40 11.07 5.97
CA GLY A 127 -9.13 11.78 4.92
C GLY A 127 -8.66 13.21 4.70
N PHE A 128 -7.42 13.57 5.08
CA PHE A 128 -6.89 14.91 4.77
C PHE A 128 -6.68 15.14 3.26
N TRP A 129 -6.41 14.08 2.49
CA TRP A 129 -6.27 14.11 1.04
C TRP A 129 -6.62 12.75 0.42
N GLY A 130 -6.92 12.75 -0.89
CA GLY A 130 -7.28 11.53 -1.62
C GLY A 130 -8.68 11.02 -1.28
N PRO A 131 -9.03 9.77 -1.67
CA PRO A 131 -8.17 8.82 -2.36
C PRO A 131 -8.02 9.18 -3.85
N ASN A 132 -6.79 9.10 -4.35
CA ASN A 132 -6.48 9.23 -5.77
C ASN A 132 -6.38 7.84 -6.40
N VAL A 133 -7.21 7.58 -7.40
CA VAL A 133 -7.17 6.34 -8.18
C VAL A 133 -6.06 6.45 -9.23
N SER A 134 -5.14 5.49 -9.24
CA SER A 134 -4.10 5.39 -10.25
C SER A 134 -4.69 5.27 -11.65
N SER A 135 -4.05 5.89 -12.64
CA SER A 135 -4.43 5.72 -14.05
C SER A 135 -4.07 4.34 -14.63
N ALA A 136 -3.20 3.58 -13.96
CA ALA A 136 -2.89 2.20 -14.33
C ALA A 136 -4.12 1.31 -14.18
N THR A 137 -4.24 0.32 -15.06
CA THR A 137 -5.40 -0.59 -15.10
C THR A 137 -5.35 -1.66 -14.03
N ASP A 138 -4.15 -2.03 -13.57
CA ASP A 138 -3.96 -2.92 -12.42
C ASP A 138 -2.67 -2.63 -11.64
N PHE A 139 -2.36 -3.50 -10.67
CA PHE A 139 -1.15 -3.44 -9.87
C PHE A 139 0.16 -3.61 -10.66
N LEU A 140 0.20 -4.53 -11.63
CA LEU A 140 1.43 -4.79 -12.38
C LEU A 140 1.77 -3.62 -13.28
N ASP A 141 0.78 -3.04 -13.98
CA ASP A 141 0.98 -1.81 -14.77
C ASP A 141 1.50 -0.66 -13.90
N TRP A 142 0.95 -0.52 -12.70
CA TRP A 142 1.39 0.48 -11.74
C TRP A 142 2.84 0.24 -11.28
N TYR A 143 3.20 -1.00 -10.98
CA TYR A 143 4.54 -1.39 -10.55
C TYR A 143 5.57 -1.24 -11.68
N GLU A 144 5.25 -1.66 -12.89
CA GLU A 144 6.09 -1.48 -14.08
C GLU A 144 6.31 -0.02 -14.42
N ARG A 145 5.27 0.83 -14.29
CA ARG A 145 5.43 2.28 -14.45
C ARG A 145 6.45 2.80 -13.44
N TRP A 146 6.41 2.38 -12.17
CA TRP A 146 7.40 2.77 -11.18
C TRP A 146 8.82 2.32 -11.56
N LEU A 147 8.99 1.06 -11.95
CA LEU A 147 10.29 0.53 -12.40
C LEU A 147 10.87 1.33 -13.57
N ASN A 148 10.04 1.64 -14.58
CA ASN A 148 10.45 2.44 -15.74
C ASN A 148 10.90 3.86 -15.35
N HIS A 149 10.33 4.44 -14.29
CA HIS A 149 10.78 5.75 -13.77
C HIS A 149 12.14 5.65 -13.08
N MET A 150 12.30 4.64 -12.23
CA MET A 150 13.56 4.37 -11.52
C MET A 150 14.69 4.10 -12.52
N SER A 151 14.46 3.27 -13.54
CA SER A 151 15.45 2.98 -14.59
C SER A 151 15.83 4.20 -15.43
N ALA A 152 14.93 5.18 -15.55
CA ALA A 152 15.19 6.42 -16.25
C ALA A 152 15.86 7.51 -15.37
N GLY A 153 16.25 7.17 -14.14
CA GLY A 153 16.87 8.12 -13.20
C GLY A 153 15.93 9.23 -12.74
N ARG A 154 14.61 9.04 -12.88
CA ARG A 154 13.62 9.99 -12.37
C ARG A 154 13.33 9.65 -10.92
N ASP A 155 13.85 10.45 -9.99
CA ASP A 155 13.48 10.36 -8.58
C ASP A 155 11.97 10.53 -8.41
N ASN A 156 11.41 9.67 -7.56
CA ASN A 156 9.99 9.38 -7.56
C ASN A 156 9.14 10.37 -6.74
N ARG A 157 9.15 11.65 -7.12
CA ARG A 157 8.06 12.59 -6.77
C ARG A 157 6.77 12.32 -7.56
N ALA A 158 6.83 11.44 -8.57
CA ALA A 158 5.75 11.20 -9.52
C ALA A 158 4.64 10.27 -8.99
N LEU A 159 4.85 9.58 -7.87
CA LEU A 159 3.76 8.90 -7.17
C LEU A 159 2.99 9.79 -6.19
N GLU A 160 3.39 11.05 -6.03
CA GLU A 160 2.50 12.09 -5.51
C GLU A 160 1.52 12.61 -6.59
N LEU A 161 1.74 12.33 -7.91
CA LEU A 161 1.20 13.19 -8.98
C LEU A 161 0.80 12.54 -10.33
N THR A 162 0.75 11.20 -10.50
CA THR A 162 0.43 10.57 -11.82
C THR A 162 -0.96 9.91 -11.95
N SER A 163 -1.92 10.31 -11.11
CA SER A 163 -3.28 10.53 -11.62
C SER A 163 -3.23 11.81 -12.48
N PRO A 164 -3.84 11.85 -13.68
CA PRO A 164 -3.76 13.03 -14.54
C PRO A 164 -4.19 14.29 -13.77
N GLN A 165 -3.30 15.27 -13.69
CA GLN A 165 -3.47 16.64 -13.19
C GLN A 165 -4.79 16.91 -12.42
N LEU A 166 -4.86 16.49 -11.15
CA LEU A 166 -5.71 17.24 -10.23
C LEU A 166 -5.02 18.60 -10.07
N ARG A 167 -5.70 19.67 -10.50
CA ARG A 167 -5.23 21.05 -10.46
C ARG A 167 -4.37 21.30 -9.22
N ALA A 168 -3.21 21.93 -9.42
CA ALA A 168 -2.34 22.41 -8.36
C ALA A 168 -3.18 22.96 -7.19
N HIS A 169 -3.04 22.34 -6.01
CA HIS A 169 -3.75 22.73 -4.80
C HIS A 169 -3.43 24.21 -4.47
N PRO A 170 -4.43 25.08 -4.20
CA PRO A 170 -4.19 26.52 -4.03
C PRO A 170 -3.35 26.87 -2.80
N ASP A 171 -3.37 26.06 -1.74
CA ASP A 171 -2.74 26.42 -0.47
C ASP A 171 -1.30 25.93 -0.33
N ARG A 172 -0.42 26.47 -1.18
CA ARG A 172 1.03 26.49 -0.89
C ARG A 172 1.34 27.59 0.12
N HIS A 173 0.98 27.38 1.38
CA HIS A 173 1.35 28.30 2.46
C HIS A 173 2.33 27.67 3.45
N ARG A 174 3.61 27.88 3.11
CA ARG A 174 4.66 28.43 3.99
C ARG A 174 4.95 27.68 5.31
N MET A 175 5.79 26.65 5.25
CA MET A 175 6.66 26.32 6.38
C MET A 175 8.05 26.92 6.18
N ALA A 176 8.20 28.17 6.63
CA ALA A 176 9.47 28.65 7.12
C ALA A 176 9.18 29.32 8.46
N PRO A 177 9.79 28.89 9.57
CA PRO A 177 9.60 29.56 10.85
C PRO A 177 10.11 31.00 10.73
N LYS A 178 9.30 31.97 11.12
CA LYS A 178 9.79 33.34 11.34
C LYS A 178 10.79 33.27 12.49
N ILE A 179 12.05 33.40 12.16
CA ILE A 179 13.09 33.70 13.13
C ILE A 179 12.92 35.18 13.42
N ASP A 180 12.24 35.49 14.53
CA ASP A 180 12.27 36.84 15.08
C ASP A 180 13.60 37.00 15.85
N SER A 181 14.39 38.00 15.46
CA SER A 181 15.46 38.59 16.27
C SER A 181 15.93 39.91 15.64
N PRO A 182 16.40 40.90 16.42
CA PRO A 182 16.14 41.21 17.83
C PRO A 182 15.19 42.41 18.03
#